data_AF-A0A2P5KTS8-F1
#
_entry.id   AF-A0A2P5KTS8-F1
#
_cell.length_a   1.000
_cell.length_b   1.000
_cell.length_c   1.000
_cell.angle_alpha   90.00
_cell.angle_beta   90.00
_cell.angle_gamma   90.00
#
_symmetry.space_group_name_H-M   'P 1'
#
loop_
_entity.id
_entity.type
_entity.pdbx_description
1 polymer ?
#
loop_
_entity_poly.entity_id
_entity_poly.type
_entity_poly.pdbx_seq_one_letter_code
_entity_poly.pdbx_strand_id
1 'polypeptide(L)'
;MVASFSRAGDGSVSIQTITVDTSATKLFDASASAAGILDGLRDANGDLSATGFSVASLNISALADSVADLATIESYIAGASKAVTEMTDAAATLGTTKQRIGLQINVVSMLTAAIDRGISTLVDADMNEESALLQARQVQQQLGTQSLNAANAASQSILSLFRN
;
A
#
# COMPACT_ATOMS: atom_id res chain seq x y z
N MET A 1 -6.33 3.65 3.20
CA MET A 1 -5.59 2.56 2.50
C MET A 1 -4.12 2.67 2.91
N VAL A 2 -3.39 1.57 3.11
CA VAL A 2 -1.98 1.63 3.55
C VAL A 2 -1.05 1.97 2.37
N ALA A 3 -0.18 2.94 2.57
CA ALA A 3 0.63 3.65 1.57
C ALA A 3 2.10 3.26 1.58
N SER A 4 2.66 3.05 2.77
CA SER A 4 4.01 2.54 2.95
C SER A 4 4.15 1.94 4.34
N PHE A 5 4.99 0.92 4.43
CA PHE A 5 5.47 0.35 5.68
C PHE A 5 6.91 0.81 5.86
N SER A 6 7.20 1.52 6.94
CA SER A 6 8.57 1.88 7.31
C SER A 6 8.88 1.34 8.70
N ARG A 7 10.08 0.76 8.85
CA ARG A 7 10.62 0.38 10.16
C ARG A 7 11.80 1.28 10.44
N ALA A 8 11.71 2.11 11.48
CA ALA A 8 12.82 2.96 11.89
C ALA A 8 13.91 2.14 12.61
N GLY A 9 15.11 2.71 12.73
CA GLY A 9 16.28 2.05 13.32
C GLY A 9 16.12 1.67 14.80
N ASP A 10 15.08 2.18 15.47
CA ASP A 10 14.66 1.86 16.83
C ASP A 10 13.69 0.66 16.90
N GLY A 11 13.33 0.07 15.75
CA GLY A 11 12.37 -1.03 15.66
C GLY A 11 10.91 -0.58 15.61
N SER A 12 10.61 0.72 15.66
CA SER A 12 9.25 1.22 15.50
C SER A 12 8.76 1.04 14.06
N VAL A 13 7.52 0.58 13.92
CA VAL A 13 6.87 0.34 12.63
C VAL A 13 5.84 1.44 12.40
N SER A 14 5.96 2.16 11.29
CA SER A 14 5.00 3.16 10.84
C SER A 14 4.30 2.68 9.57
N ILE A 15 2.98 2.87 9.54
CA ILE A 15 2.16 2.64 8.36
C ILE A 15 1.63 4.00 7.92
N GLN A 16 2.16 4.55 6.83
CA GLN A 16 1.50 5.69 6.19
C GLN A 16 0.26 5.20 5.47
N THR A 17 -0.74 6.07 5.35
CA THR A 17 -1.97 5.78 4.64
C THR A 17 -2.24 6.81 3.54
N ILE A 18 -2.87 6.36 2.46
CA ILE A 18 -3.60 7.22 1.55
C ILE A 18 -5.00 7.39 2.15
N THR A 19 -5.30 8.64 2.49
CA THR A 19 -6.61 9.08 2.95
C THR A 19 -7.29 9.84 1.82
N VAL A 20 -8.54 9.48 1.53
CA VAL A 20 -9.44 10.26 0.68
C VAL A 20 -10.37 11.01 1.62
N ASP A 21 -10.40 12.33 1.50
CA ASP A 21 -11.35 13.14 2.27
C ASP A 21 -12.75 12.98 1.67
N THR A 22 -13.62 12.30 2.41
CA THR A 22 -14.99 12.02 1.99
C THR A 22 -15.92 13.22 2.16
N SER A 23 -15.51 14.25 2.91
CA SER A 23 -16.30 15.48 3.04
C SER A 23 -16.33 16.28 1.74
N ALA A 24 -15.19 16.36 1.05
CA ALA A 24 -15.03 17.10 -0.20
C ALA A 24 -15.28 16.26 -1.47
N THR A 25 -15.53 14.95 -1.35
CA THR A 25 -15.63 14.04 -2.51
C THR A 25 -16.97 13.32 -2.64
N LYS A 26 -17.84 13.40 -1.62
CA LYS A 26 -19.17 12.77 -1.66
C LYS A 26 -20.15 13.63 -2.46
N LEU A 27 -20.85 13.00 -3.40
CA LEU A 27 -21.91 13.65 -4.17
C LEU A 27 -23.21 13.76 -3.38
N PHE A 28 -23.51 12.71 -2.63
CA PHE A 28 -24.65 12.60 -1.73
C PHE A 28 -24.17 12.18 -0.35
N ASP A 29 -24.80 12.73 0.68
CA ASP A 29 -24.56 12.41 2.06
C ASP A 29 -25.82 11.84 2.69
N ALA A 30 -25.79 10.55 3.03
CA ALA A 30 -26.91 9.88 3.68
C ALA A 30 -27.14 10.34 5.14
N SER A 31 -26.30 11.25 5.67
CA SER A 31 -26.50 11.84 6.99
C SER A 31 -27.72 12.78 7.02
N ALA A 32 -28.27 13.01 8.21
CA ALA A 32 -29.41 13.93 8.37
C ALA A 32 -29.12 15.38 7.95
N SER A 33 -27.83 15.75 7.87
CA SER A 33 -27.40 17.08 7.44
C SER A 33 -27.19 17.19 5.92
N ALA A 34 -27.26 16.08 5.18
CA ALA A 34 -27.16 16.01 3.71
C ALA A 34 -26.05 16.92 3.13
N ALA A 35 -24.84 16.89 3.70
CA ALA A 35 -23.76 17.82 3.32
C ALA A 35 -22.94 17.34 2.10
N GLY A 36 -23.55 16.67 1.13
CA GLY A 36 -22.89 16.30 -0.12
C GLY A 36 -22.94 17.42 -1.15
N ILE A 37 -22.13 17.29 -2.21
CA ILE A 37 -22.00 18.34 -3.23
C ILE A 37 -23.36 18.66 -3.89
N LEU A 38 -24.23 17.65 -4.05
CA LEU A 38 -25.51 17.76 -4.75
C LEU A 38 -26.73 17.88 -3.82
N ASP A 39 -26.70 17.27 -2.64
CA ASP A 39 -27.81 17.30 -1.67
C ASP A 39 -27.62 18.34 -0.55
N GLY A 40 -26.45 18.97 -0.48
CA GLY A 40 -26.17 20.11 0.38
C GLY A 40 -27.05 21.31 0.05
N LEU A 41 -27.56 21.97 1.10
CA LEU A 41 -28.29 23.22 0.97
C LEU A 41 -27.32 24.34 0.55
N ARG A 42 -27.73 25.14 -0.43
CA ARG A 42 -26.97 26.26 -1.00
C ARG A 42 -27.75 27.55 -0.91
N ASP A 43 -27.04 28.64 -0.65
CA ASP A 43 -27.59 29.99 -0.66
C ASP A 43 -27.74 30.55 -2.08
N ALA A 44 -28.16 31.81 -2.20
CA ALA A 44 -28.36 32.49 -3.48
C ALA A 44 -27.06 32.66 -4.30
N ASN A 45 -25.90 32.64 -3.64
CA ASN A 45 -24.59 32.72 -4.26
C ASN A 45 -24.07 31.34 -4.72
N GLY A 46 -24.80 30.28 -4.37
CA GLY A 46 -24.45 28.91 -4.67
C GLY A 46 -23.45 28.30 -3.70
N ASP A 47 -23.16 28.94 -2.57
CA ASP A 47 -22.25 28.40 -1.55
C ASP A 47 -23.04 27.54 -0.54
N LEU A 48 -22.39 26.54 0.07
CA LEU A 48 -23.04 25.66 1.04
C LEU A 48 -23.46 26.45 2.29
N SER A 49 -24.71 26.27 2.71
CA SER A 49 -25.34 27.04 3.79
C SER A 49 -26.30 26.15 4.60
N ALA A 50 -26.65 26.58 5.81
CA ALA A 50 -27.60 25.85 6.67
C ALA A 50 -29.06 25.94 6.16
N THR A 51 -29.35 26.91 5.29
CA THR A 51 -30.67 27.15 4.72
C THR A 51 -30.53 27.44 3.24
N GLY A 52 -31.48 26.98 2.43
CA GLY A 52 -31.51 27.26 1.00
C GLY A 52 -32.10 26.12 0.21
N PHE A 53 -31.53 25.85 -0.96
CA PHE A 53 -31.98 24.80 -1.89
C PHE A 53 -30.87 23.79 -2.13
N SER A 54 -31.22 22.54 -2.45
CA SER A 54 -30.24 21.56 -2.93
C SER A 54 -30.26 21.47 -4.45
N VAL A 55 -29.11 21.15 -5.06
CA VAL A 55 -29.02 20.94 -6.52
C VAL A 55 -29.79 19.68 -6.93
N ALA A 56 -29.81 18.65 -6.09
CA ALA A 56 -30.49 17.39 -6.33
C ALA A 56 -32.03 17.52 -6.32
N SER A 57 -32.58 18.51 -5.61
CA SER A 57 -34.01 18.73 -5.44
C SER A 57 -34.53 20.01 -6.12
N LEU A 58 -33.80 20.54 -7.10
CA LEU A 58 -34.21 21.73 -7.83
C LEU A 58 -35.55 21.50 -8.52
N ASN A 59 -36.49 22.43 -8.29
CA ASN A 59 -37.79 22.41 -8.94
C ASN A 59 -38.13 23.81 -9.47
N ILE A 60 -38.33 23.89 -10.78
CA ILE A 60 -38.67 25.12 -11.50
C ILE A 60 -40.12 25.17 -11.98
N SER A 61 -40.93 24.13 -11.72
CA SER A 61 -42.27 24.00 -12.31
C SER A 61 -43.29 25.02 -11.80
N ALA A 62 -43.03 25.61 -10.63
CA ALA A 62 -43.88 26.64 -10.02
C ALA A 62 -43.44 28.08 -10.36
N LEU A 63 -42.30 28.24 -11.05
CA LEU A 63 -41.79 29.55 -11.46
C LEU A 63 -42.55 30.01 -12.69
N ALA A 64 -42.97 31.28 -12.69
CA ALA A 64 -43.63 31.90 -13.84
C ALA A 64 -42.62 32.79 -14.58
N ASP A 65 -42.85 34.10 -14.58
CA ASP A 65 -41.97 35.10 -15.21
C ASP A 65 -42.04 36.41 -14.41
N SER A 66 -41.79 36.32 -13.10
CA SER A 66 -41.65 37.49 -12.23
C SER A 66 -40.18 37.81 -11.96
N VAL A 67 -39.89 39.05 -11.58
CA VAL A 67 -38.52 39.47 -11.19
C VAL A 67 -37.96 38.60 -10.05
N ALA A 68 -38.82 38.14 -9.13
CA ALA A 68 -38.43 37.23 -8.06
C ALA A 68 -38.10 35.82 -8.54
N ASP A 69 -38.82 35.33 -9.56
CA ASP A 69 -38.56 34.03 -10.17
C ASP A 69 -37.23 34.04 -10.92
N LEU A 70 -36.94 35.12 -11.66
CA LEU A 70 -35.66 35.30 -12.34
C LEU A 70 -34.48 35.27 -11.36
N ALA A 71 -34.58 35.98 -10.23
CA ALA A 71 -33.55 35.95 -9.18
C ALA A 71 -33.36 34.55 -8.57
N THR A 72 -34.45 33.78 -8.45
CA THR A 72 -34.40 32.38 -7.98
C THR A 72 -33.70 31.47 -8.99
N ILE A 73 -33.97 31.63 -10.28
CA ILE A 73 -33.32 30.88 -11.35
C ILE A 73 -31.82 31.20 -11.41
N GLU A 74 -31.44 32.47 -11.29
CA GLU A 74 -30.04 32.87 -11.22
C GLU A 74 -29.31 32.21 -10.05
N SER A 75 -29.97 32.15 -8.89
CA SER A 75 -29.45 31.44 -7.70
C SER A 75 -29.25 29.94 -7.98
N TYR A 76 -30.23 29.29 -8.61
CA TYR A 76 -30.13 27.86 -8.97
C TYR A 76 -29.00 27.60 -9.96
N ILE A 77 -28.81 28.48 -10.94
CA ILE A 77 -27.70 28.40 -11.90
C ILE A 77 -26.36 28.55 -11.17
N ALA A 78 -26.24 29.51 -10.25
CA ALA A 78 -25.03 29.70 -9.45
C ALA A 78 -24.71 28.45 -8.62
N GLY A 79 -25.71 27.90 -7.93
CA GLY A 79 -25.57 26.67 -7.13
C GLY A 79 -25.18 25.45 -7.99
N ALA A 80 -25.82 25.25 -9.14
CA ALA A 80 -25.49 24.17 -10.06
C ALA A 80 -24.07 24.32 -10.63
N SER A 81 -23.66 25.54 -11.01
CA SER A 81 -22.31 25.80 -11.51
C SER A 81 -21.25 25.51 -10.45
N LYS A 82 -21.49 25.92 -9.20
CA LYS A 82 -20.59 25.64 -8.07
C LYS A 82 -20.49 24.14 -7.80
N ALA A 83 -21.62 23.43 -7.79
CA ALA A 83 -21.64 21.98 -7.64
C ALA A 83 -20.82 21.27 -8.74
N VAL A 84 -20.90 21.71 -10.00
CA VAL A 84 -20.08 21.16 -11.08
C VAL A 84 -18.59 21.42 -10.87
N THR A 85 -18.22 22.61 -10.38
CA THR A 85 -16.82 22.92 -10.02
C THR A 85 -16.33 22.00 -8.90
N GLU A 86 -17.09 21.88 -7.81
CA GLU A 86 -16.75 21.01 -6.68
C GLU A 86 -16.67 19.52 -7.09
N MET A 87 -17.56 19.05 -7.97
CA MET A 87 -17.48 17.71 -8.55
C MET A 87 -16.20 17.50 -9.36
N THR A 88 -15.77 18.52 -10.09
CA THR A 88 -14.53 18.48 -10.89
C THR A 88 -13.31 18.41 -9.98
N ASP A 89 -13.29 19.20 -8.90
CA ASP A 89 -12.22 19.21 -7.90
C ASP A 89 -12.17 17.88 -7.13
N ALA A 90 -13.32 17.32 -6.78
CA ALA A 90 -13.45 16.00 -6.18
C ALA A 90 -12.89 14.91 -7.12
N ALA A 91 -13.27 14.95 -8.41
CA ALA A 91 -12.76 14.02 -9.41
C ALA A 91 -11.25 14.15 -9.63
N ALA A 92 -10.71 15.38 -9.64
CA ALA A 92 -9.27 15.63 -9.71
C ALA A 92 -8.54 15.06 -8.48
N THR A 93 -9.10 15.25 -7.28
CA THR A 93 -8.55 14.70 -6.03
C THR A 93 -8.56 13.16 -6.04
N LEU A 94 -9.64 12.54 -6.52
CA LEU A 94 -9.68 11.09 -6.71
C LEU A 94 -8.68 10.62 -7.78
N GLY A 95 -8.50 11.39 -8.86
CA GLY A 95 -7.54 11.12 -9.92
C GLY A 95 -6.10 11.12 -9.42
N THR A 96 -5.69 12.16 -8.69
CA THR A 96 -4.36 12.23 -8.06
C THR A 96 -4.16 11.11 -7.03
N THR A 97 -5.20 10.79 -6.26
CA THR A 97 -5.16 9.68 -5.31
C THR A 97 -4.97 8.34 -6.02
N LYS A 98 -5.67 8.09 -7.14
CA LYS A 98 -5.49 6.91 -7.98
C LYS A 98 -4.05 6.81 -8.50
N GLN A 99 -3.47 7.92 -8.96
CA GLN A 99 -2.07 7.94 -9.38
C GLN A 99 -1.11 7.58 -8.25
N ARG A 100 -1.31 8.16 -7.04
CA ARG A 100 -0.52 7.82 -5.85
C ARG A 100 -0.62 6.34 -5.48
N ILE A 101 -1.81 5.76 -5.53
CA ILE A 101 -2.03 4.32 -5.34
C ILE A 101 -1.23 3.52 -6.38
N GLY A 102 -1.30 3.90 -7.65
CA GLY A 102 -0.54 3.25 -8.72
C GLY A 102 0.98 3.29 -8.50
N LEU A 103 1.52 4.43 -8.10
CA LEU A 103 2.94 4.56 -7.76
C LEU A 103 3.34 3.65 -6.60
N GLN A 104 2.51 3.56 -5.56
CA GLN A 104 2.78 2.72 -4.40
C GLN A 104 2.74 1.24 -4.74
N ILE A 105 1.81 0.80 -5.59
CA ILE A 105 1.79 -0.58 -6.09
C ILE A 105 3.11 -0.92 -6.79
N ASN A 106 3.63 -0.01 -7.61
CA ASN A 106 4.92 -0.21 -8.28
C ASN A 106 6.09 -0.29 -7.29
N VAL A 107 6.14 0.59 -6.28
CA VAL A 107 7.19 0.54 -5.24
C VAL A 107 7.13 -0.77 -4.47
N VAL A 108 5.93 -1.23 -4.08
CA VAL A 108 5.74 -2.51 -3.40
C VAL A 108 6.17 -3.68 -4.30
N SER A 109 5.80 -3.67 -5.58
CA SER A 109 6.22 -4.70 -6.52
C SER A 109 7.74 -4.75 -6.70
N MET A 110 8.41 -3.60 -6.81
CA MET A 110 9.87 -3.53 -6.91
C MET A 110 10.56 -3.99 -5.62
N LEU A 111 10.00 -3.64 -4.46
CA LEU A 111 10.50 -4.07 -3.17
C LEU A 111 10.40 -5.60 -3.02
N THR A 112 9.25 -6.19 -3.34
CA THR A 112 9.07 -7.65 -3.30
C THR A 112 10.07 -8.34 -4.24
N ALA A 113 10.22 -7.86 -5.47
CA ALA A 113 11.20 -8.42 -6.42
C ALA A 113 12.66 -8.25 -5.98
N ALA A 114 12.98 -7.20 -5.21
CA ALA A 114 14.30 -7.02 -4.62
C ALA A 114 14.52 -7.96 -3.42
N ILE A 115 13.51 -8.15 -2.57
CA ILE A 115 13.52 -9.09 -1.45
C ILE A 115 13.68 -10.52 -1.96
N ASP A 116 12.90 -10.94 -2.97
CA ASP A 116 12.98 -12.29 -3.53
C ASP A 116 14.39 -12.60 -4.07
N ARG A 117 15.00 -11.65 -4.79
CA ARG A 117 16.39 -11.77 -5.25
C ARG A 117 17.37 -11.81 -4.08
N GLY A 118 17.20 -10.95 -3.08
CA GLY A 118 18.04 -10.93 -1.88
C GLY A 118 17.98 -12.24 -1.10
N ILE A 119 16.78 -12.81 -0.92
CA ILE A 119 16.59 -14.10 -0.28
C ILE A 119 17.23 -15.20 -1.13
N SER A 120 17.01 -15.22 -2.45
CA SER A 120 17.66 -16.20 -3.34
C SER A 120 19.18 -16.16 -3.20
N THR A 121 19.79 -14.97 -3.16
CA THR A 121 21.24 -14.86 -2.98
C THR A 121 21.73 -15.32 -1.61
N LEU A 122 20.94 -15.10 -0.56
CA LEU A 122 21.25 -15.59 0.79
C LEU A 122 21.14 -17.12 0.85
N VAL A 123 20.10 -17.70 0.25
CA VAL A 123 19.93 -19.17 0.18
C VAL A 123 21.03 -19.80 -0.66
N ASP A 124 21.40 -19.20 -1.80
CA ASP A 124 22.53 -19.68 -2.61
C ASP A 124 23.86 -19.59 -1.85
N ALA A 125 24.09 -18.52 -1.09
CA ALA A 125 25.26 -18.38 -0.24
C ALA A 125 25.29 -19.44 0.88
N ASP A 126 24.18 -19.64 1.59
CA ASP A 126 24.03 -20.64 2.65
C ASP A 126 24.23 -22.07 2.10
N MET A 127 23.67 -22.37 0.92
CA MET A 127 23.87 -23.67 0.26
C MET A 127 25.34 -23.91 -0.13
N ASN A 128 26.05 -22.86 -0.58
CA ASN A 128 27.47 -22.97 -0.92
C ASN A 128 28.34 -23.20 0.33
N GLU A 129 28.06 -22.50 1.44
CA GLU A 129 28.76 -22.70 2.71
C GLU A 129 28.52 -24.11 3.26
N GLU A 130 27.27 -24.59 3.27
CA GLU A 130 26.93 -25.95 3.70
C GLU A 130 27.55 -27.01 2.78
N SER A 131 27.62 -26.77 1.47
CA SER A 131 28.30 -27.67 0.53
C SER A 131 29.81 -27.76 0.81
N ALA A 132 30.46 -26.63 1.11
CA ALA A 132 31.87 -26.62 1.50
C ALA A 132 32.09 -27.31 2.86
N LEU A 133 31.21 -27.09 3.82
CA LEU A 133 31.20 -27.78 5.11
C LEU A 133 31.04 -29.29 4.95
N LEU A 134 30.10 -29.73 4.11
CA LEU A 134 29.88 -31.15 3.82
C LEU A 134 31.13 -31.79 3.21
N GLN A 135 31.77 -31.14 2.24
CA GLN A 135 33.03 -31.62 1.65
C GLN A 135 34.16 -31.70 2.70
N ALA A 136 34.30 -30.67 3.54
CA ALA A 136 35.28 -30.67 4.63
C ALA A 136 35.03 -31.82 5.61
N ARG A 137 33.76 -32.11 5.94
CA ARG A 137 33.37 -33.24 6.80
C ARG A 137 33.65 -34.59 6.14
N GLN A 138 33.40 -34.74 4.85
CA GLN A 138 33.75 -35.95 4.09
C GLN A 138 35.26 -36.20 4.08
N VAL A 139 36.08 -35.16 3.87
CA VAL A 139 37.54 -35.27 3.93
C VAL A 139 38.01 -35.63 5.36
N GLN A 140 37.43 -35.01 6.39
CA GLN A 140 37.71 -35.38 7.79
C GLN A 140 37.38 -36.86 8.08
N GLN A 141 36.26 -37.36 7.58
CA GLN A 141 35.88 -38.78 7.74
C GLN A 141 36.81 -39.72 6.97
N GLN A 142 37.22 -39.34 5.76
CA GLN A 142 38.20 -40.10 4.97
C GLN A 142 39.57 -40.15 5.67
N LEU A 143 40.03 -39.02 6.23
CA LEU A 143 41.26 -38.97 7.03
C LEU A 143 41.10 -39.76 8.35
N GLY A 144 39.92 -39.72 8.96
CA GLY A 144 39.60 -40.50 10.16
C GLY A 144 39.69 -42.01 9.91
N THR A 145 39.11 -42.51 8.81
CA THR A 145 39.21 -43.93 8.42
C THR A 145 40.62 -44.34 8.02
N GLN A 146 41.35 -43.49 7.29
CA GLN A 146 42.77 -43.72 6.98
C GLN A 146 43.62 -43.77 8.26
N SER A 147 43.38 -42.87 9.21
CA SER A 147 44.08 -42.83 10.49
C SER A 147 43.77 -44.08 11.34
N LEU A 148 42.51 -44.54 11.35
CA LEU A 148 42.10 -45.79 12.00
C LEU A 148 42.75 -47.02 11.35
N ASN A 149 42.80 -47.09 10.01
CA ASN A 149 43.47 -48.18 9.29
C ASN A 149 44.99 -48.17 9.51
N ALA A 150 45.63 -47.00 9.52
CA ALA A 150 47.04 -46.85 9.82
C ALA A 150 47.36 -47.24 11.28
N ALA A 151 46.52 -46.86 12.24
CA ALA A 151 46.66 -47.25 13.65
C ALA A 151 46.46 -48.76 13.85
N ASN A 152 45.52 -49.38 13.15
CA ASN A 152 45.32 -50.83 13.17
C ASN A 152 46.50 -51.57 12.54
N ALA A 153 47.02 -51.11 11.39
CA ALA A 153 48.21 -51.68 10.76
C ALA A 153 49.46 -51.54 11.65
N ALA A 154 49.65 -50.38 12.30
CA ALA A 154 50.73 -50.16 13.26
C ALA A 154 50.62 -51.08 14.47
N SER A 155 49.41 -51.29 15.01
CA SER A 155 49.17 -52.22 16.13
C SER A 155 49.46 -53.67 15.75
N GLN A 156 49.11 -54.09 14.52
CA GLN A 156 49.44 -55.43 14.01
C GLN A 156 50.94 -55.62 13.74
N SER A 157 51.65 -54.57 13.29
CA SER A 157 53.11 -54.57 13.13
C SER A 157 53.83 -54.71 14.47
N ILE A 158 53.32 -54.05 15.53
CA ILE A 158 53.85 -54.21 16.88
C ILE A 158 53.63 -55.64 17.40
N LEU A 159 52.44 -56.23 17.17
CA LEU A 159 52.15 -57.61 17.55
C LEU A 159 53.01 -58.65 16.81
N SER A 160 53.43 -58.39 15.57
CA SER A 160 54.35 -59.30 14.86
C SER A 160 55.78 -59.25 15.43
N LEU A 161 56.21 -58.09 15.94
CA LEU A 161 57.49 -57.93 16.65
C LEU A 161 57.51 -58.62 18.02
N PHE A 162 56.36 -58.84 18.65
CA PHE A 162 56.23 -59.59 19.91
C PHE A 162 55.95 -61.09 19.71
N ARG A 163 55.81 -61.57 18.47
CA ARG A 163 55.61 -63.00 18.13
C ARG A 163 56.86 -63.66 17.54
N ASN A 164 57.94 -62.93 17.35
CA ASN A 164 59.26 -63.44 16.98
C ASN A 164 60.19 -63.47 18.19
#